data_AF-A0A2M7C364-F1
#
_entry.id   AF-A0A2M7C364-F1
#
_cell.length_a   1.000
_cell.length_b   1.000
_cell.length_c   1.000
_cell.angle_alpha   90.00
_cell.angle_beta   90.00
_cell.angle_gamma   90.00
#
_symmetry.space_group_name_H-M   'P 1'
#
loop_
_entity.id
_entity.type
_entity.pdbx_description
1 polymer ?
#
loop_
_entity_poly.entity_id
_entity_poly.type
_entity_poly.pdbx_seq_one_letter_code
_entity_poly.pdbx_strand_id
1 'polypeptide(L)'
;MNIKVALAYLNSSVFQYVFKKKFSTHKVLKGDMEKLPFPVISKQLHEQLEGMVEAILQGRGSYEGMDELVFSTFNLSSEDAASIRHEVRN
;
A
#
# COMPACT_ATOMS: atom_id res chain seq x y z
N MET A 1 10.59 -5.63 9.23
CA MET A 1 9.85 -5.45 7.96
C MET A 1 10.84 -5.57 6.82
N ASN A 2 10.59 -6.42 5.81
CA ASN A 2 11.41 -6.46 4.57
C ASN A 2 11.16 -5.18 3.74
N ILE A 3 12.20 -4.66 3.08
CA ILE A 3 12.11 -3.49 2.21
C ILE A 3 11.11 -3.69 1.06
N LYS A 4 10.97 -4.92 0.53
CA LYS A 4 10.00 -5.24 -0.51
C LYS A 4 8.57 -5.08 -0.01
N VAL A 5 8.29 -5.48 1.23
CA VAL A 5 6.96 -5.29 1.82
C VAL A 5 6.68 -3.83 2.11
N ALA A 6 7.69 -3.07 2.56
CA ALA A 6 7.54 -1.62 2.65
C ALA A 6 7.23 -0.99 1.28
N LEU A 7 7.88 -1.47 0.21
CA LEU A 7 7.60 -1.03 -1.16
C LEU A 7 6.15 -1.32 -1.57
N ALA A 8 5.60 -2.49 -1.22
CA ALA A 8 4.21 -2.83 -1.49
C ALA A 8 3.25 -1.82 -0.86
N TYR A 9 3.43 -1.55 0.44
CA TYR A 9 2.59 -0.58 1.16
C TYR A 9 2.73 0.83 0.59
N LEU A 10 3.96 1.31 0.37
CA LEU A 10 4.19 2.67 -0.12
C LEU A 10 3.63 2.90 -1.54
N ASN A 11 3.52 1.86 -2.36
CA ASN A 11 2.94 1.94 -3.71
C ASN A 11 1.43 1.63 -3.74
N SER A 12 0.80 1.30 -2.62
CA SER A 12 -0.63 1.01 -2.53
C SER A 12 -1.51 2.27 -2.58
N SER A 13 -2.75 2.13 -3.05
CA SER A 13 -3.76 3.19 -3.02
C SER A 13 -4.11 3.59 -1.59
N VAL A 14 -4.06 2.63 -0.64
CA VAL A 14 -4.31 2.90 0.79
C VAL A 14 -3.33 3.93 1.33
N PHE A 15 -2.04 3.75 1.09
CA PHE A 15 -1.03 4.68 1.61
C PHE A 15 -1.05 6.01 0.88
N GLN A 16 -1.35 6.03 -0.43
CA GLN A 16 -1.55 7.28 -1.17
C GLN A 16 -2.73 8.08 -0.59
N TYR A 17 -3.83 7.42 -0.27
CA TYR A 17 -5.00 8.03 0.36
C TYR A 17 -4.67 8.58 1.75
N VAL A 18 -4.06 7.76 2.61
CA VAL A 18 -3.67 8.19 3.97
C VAL A 18 -2.71 9.37 3.89
N PHE A 19 -1.77 9.36 2.94
CA PHE A 19 -0.84 10.45 2.74
C PHE A 19 -1.57 11.75 2.34
N LYS A 20 -2.43 11.71 1.32
CA LYS A 20 -3.23 12.87 0.88
C LYS A 20 -4.11 13.44 1.99
N LYS A 21 -4.72 12.58 2.83
CA LYS A 21 -5.60 13.03 3.92
C LYS A 21 -4.84 13.57 5.13
N LYS A 22 -3.67 13.02 5.43
CA LYS A 22 -2.88 13.37 6.62
C LYS A 22 -1.92 14.53 6.38
N PHE A 23 -1.46 14.70 5.14
CA PHE A 23 -0.47 15.71 4.76
C PHE A 23 -1.03 16.58 3.64
N SER A 24 -1.21 17.87 3.91
CA SER A 24 -1.66 18.87 2.92
C SER A 24 -0.51 19.33 2.02
N THR A 25 0.31 18.39 1.54
CA THR A 25 1.48 18.67 0.70
C THR A 25 1.68 17.57 -0.33
N HIS A 26 2.19 17.95 -1.49
CA HIS A 26 2.63 17.00 -2.51
C HIS A 26 4.04 16.47 -2.24
N LYS A 27 4.81 17.14 -1.37
CA LYS A 27 6.18 16.73 -1.02
C LYS A 27 6.13 15.62 0.02
N VAL A 28 6.67 14.45 -0.33
CA VAL A 28 6.88 13.35 0.61
C VAL A 28 8.18 13.60 1.37
N LEU A 29 8.07 13.91 2.67
CA LEU A 29 9.22 14.09 3.54
C LEU A 29 9.46 12.85 4.40
N LYS A 30 10.72 12.63 4.81
CA LYS A 30 11.09 11.51 5.70
C LYS A 30 10.21 11.47 6.96
N GLY A 31 10.02 12.62 7.61
CA GLY A 31 9.19 12.72 8.82
C GLY A 31 7.70 12.44 8.60
N ASP A 32 7.21 12.53 7.36
CA ASP A 32 5.83 12.16 7.01
C ASP A 32 5.73 10.64 6.79
N MET A 33 6.71 10.05 6.10
CA MET A 33 6.80 8.61 5.89
C MET A 33 6.90 7.83 7.20
N GLU A 34 7.65 8.33 8.18
CA GLU A 34 7.78 7.73 9.52
C GLU A 34 6.45 7.71 10.30
N LYS A 35 5.50 8.57 9.94
CA LYS A 35 4.17 8.67 10.57
C LYS A 35 3.10 7.83 9.88
N LEU A 36 3.44 7.11 8.81
CA LEU A 36 2.50 6.25 8.10
C LEU A 36 2.22 4.97 8.89
N PRO A 37 0.96 4.48 8.91
CA PRO A 37 0.55 3.35 9.74
C PRO A 37 0.94 2.03 9.07
N PHE A 38 2.18 1.60 9.23
CA PHE A 38 2.61 0.28 8.80
C PHE A 38 1.98 -0.81 9.70
N PRO A 39 1.17 -1.74 9.15
CA PRO A 39 0.48 -2.74 9.95
C PRO A 39 1.44 -3.87 10.38
N VAL A 40 1.11 -4.51 11.49
CA VAL A 40 1.76 -5.76 11.90
C VAL A 40 1.09 -6.90 11.13
N ILE A 41 1.86 -7.62 10.32
CA ILE A 41 1.35 -8.69 9.46
C ILE A 41 1.98 -10.05 9.80
N SER A 42 1.28 -11.13 9.44
CA SER A 42 1.78 -12.49 9.60
C SER A 42 2.93 -12.79 8.63
N LYS A 43 3.73 -13.81 8.95
CA LYS A 43 4.81 -14.28 8.07
C LYS A 43 4.30 -14.72 6.69
N GLN A 44 3.14 -15.36 6.63
CA GLN A 44 2.53 -15.79 5.38
C GLN A 44 2.21 -14.60 4.47
N LEU A 45 1.58 -13.55 5.03
CA LEU A 45 1.24 -12.34 4.29
C LEU A 45 2.49 -11.57 3.86
N HIS A 46 3.53 -11.61 4.70
CA HIS A 46 4.84 -11.05 4.40
C HIS A 46 5.48 -11.71 3.17
N GLU A 47 5.49 -13.05 3.10
CA GLU A 47 5.98 -13.81 1.95
C GLU A 47 5.13 -13.59 0.69
N GLN A 48 3.81 -13.48 0.82
CA GLN A 48 2.90 -13.18 -0.29
C GLN A 48 3.19 -11.81 -0.92
N LEU A 49 3.25 -10.76 -0.09
CA LEU A 49 3.57 -9.41 -0.56
C LEU A 49 4.96 -9.36 -1.19
N GLU A 50 5.95 -10.04 -0.60
CA GLU A 50 7.29 -10.11 -1.15
C GLU A 50 7.33 -10.76 -2.54
N GLY A 51 6.62 -11.87 -2.73
CA GLY A 51 6.51 -12.55 -4.02
C GLY A 51 5.81 -11.71 -5.08
N MET A 52 4.74 -10.99 -4.70
CA MET A 52 4.03 -10.08 -5.61
C MET A 52 4.93 -8.92 -6.06
N VAL A 53 5.66 -8.32 -5.12
CA VAL A 53 6.61 -7.24 -5.43
C VAL A 53 7.71 -7.72 -6.35
N GLU A 54 8.28 -8.91 -6.10
CA GLU A 54 9.29 -9.48 -6.99
C GLU A 54 8.74 -9.68 -8.41
N ALA A 55 7.52 -10.22 -8.56
CA ALA A 55 6.88 -10.37 -9.87
C ALA A 55 6.65 -9.01 -10.56
N ILE A 56 6.24 -7.99 -9.82
CA ILE A 56 6.05 -6.62 -10.34
C ILE A 56 7.38 -6.03 -10.82
N LEU A 57 8.45 -6.15 -10.03
CA LEU A 57 9.78 -5.66 -10.39
C LEU A 57 10.35 -6.35 -11.64
N GLN A 58 9.95 -7.60 -11.87
CA GLN A 58 10.29 -8.36 -13.07
C GLN A 58 9.35 -8.11 -14.26
N GLY A 59 8.38 -7.19 -14.14
CA GLY A 59 7.42 -6.84 -15.19
C GLY A 59 6.33 -7.89 -15.45
N ARG A 60 6.14 -8.84 -14.54
CA ARG A 60 5.18 -9.95 -14.66
C ARG A 60 4.03 -9.90 -13.66
N GLY A 61 4.06 -8.97 -12.71
CA GLY A 61 3.07 -8.84 -11.65
C GLY A 61 1.97 -7.83 -11.98
N SER A 62 0.89 -7.87 -11.19
CA SER A 62 -0.19 -6.89 -11.21
C SER A 62 -0.15 -6.04 -9.94
N TYR A 63 -0.12 -4.71 -10.11
CA TYR A 63 -0.27 -3.76 -9.01
C TYR A 63 -1.66 -3.88 -8.36
N GLU A 64 -2.70 -4.19 -9.12
CA GLU A 64 -4.07 -4.32 -8.60
C GLU A 64 -4.19 -5.49 -7.63
N GLY A 65 -3.59 -6.63 -7.95
CA GLY A 65 -3.59 -7.79 -7.05
C GLY A 65 -2.84 -7.51 -5.74
N MET A 66 -1.74 -6.77 -5.81
CA MET A 66 -1.01 -6.32 -4.62
C MET A 66 -1.85 -5.34 -3.79
N ASP A 67 -2.54 -4.41 -4.45
CA ASP A 67 -3.37 -3.40 -3.79
C ASP A 67 -4.56 -4.05 -3.06
N GLU A 68 -5.23 -5.02 -3.67
CA GLU A 68 -6.27 -5.85 -3.04
C GLU A 68 -5.75 -6.57 -1.79
N LEU A 69 -4.54 -7.13 -1.86
CA LEU A 69 -3.92 -7.74 -0.70
C LEU A 69 -3.67 -6.69 0.40
N VAL A 70 -3.20 -5.49 0.06
CA VAL A 70 -3.03 -4.39 1.02
C VAL A 70 -4.35 -3.95 1.64
N PHE A 71 -5.44 -3.82 0.87
CA PHE A 71 -6.78 -3.54 1.40
C PHE A 71 -7.22 -4.57 2.43
N SER A 72 -6.98 -5.85 2.16
CA SER A 72 -7.32 -6.94 3.09
C SER A 72 -6.57 -6.83 4.42
N THR A 73 -5.34 -6.28 4.42
CA THR A 73 -4.53 -6.12 5.65
C THR A 73 -5.13 -5.10 6.63
N PHE A 74 -5.98 -4.19 6.13
CA PHE A 74 -6.68 -3.19 6.92
C PHE A 74 -8.17 -3.53 7.13
N ASN A 75 -8.61 -4.73 6.72
CA ASN A 75 -10.01 -5.15 6.73
C ASN A 75 -10.94 -4.16 6.00
N LEU A 76 -10.45 -3.52 4.93
CA LEU A 76 -11.24 -2.56 4.15
C LEU A 76 -12.22 -3.31 3.24
N SER A 77 -13.47 -2.85 3.23
CA SER A 77 -14.49 -3.42 2.36
C SER A 77 -14.27 -3.03 0.90
N SER A 78 -14.97 -3.71 -0.03
CA SER A 78 -14.92 -3.34 -1.45
C SER A 78 -15.44 -1.92 -1.70
N GLU A 79 -16.37 -1.42 -0.87
CA GLU A 79 -16.87 -0.04 -0.93
C GLU A 79 -15.79 0.96 -0.49
N ASP A 80 -15.08 0.68 0.60
CA ASP A 80 -13.97 1.51 1.07
C ASP A 80 -12.85 1.56 0.02
N ALA A 81 -12.50 0.41 -0.55
CA ALA A 81 -11.48 0.33 -1.60
C ALA A 81 -11.90 1.12 -2.85
N ALA A 82 -13.18 1.10 -3.23
CA ALA A 82 -13.69 1.91 -4.33
C ALA A 82 -13.60 3.42 -4.02
N SER A 83 -13.98 3.83 -2.81
CA SER A 83 -13.89 5.22 -2.36
C SER A 83 -12.44 5.72 -2.35
N ILE A 84 -11.52 4.92 -1.78
CA ILE A 84 -10.08 5.20 -1.74
C ILE A 84 -9.52 5.37 -3.15
N ARG A 85 -9.82 4.44 -4.07
CA ARG A 85 -9.35 4.51 -5.47
C ARG A 85 -9.89 5.74 -6.20
N HIS A 86 -11.13 6.12 -5.95
CA HIS A 86 -11.71 7.33 -6.53
C HIS A 86 -10.99 8.59 -6.03
N GLU A 87 -10.72 8.69 -4.74
CA GLU A 87 -10.06 9.86 -4.14
C GLU A 87 -8.58 9.97 -4.53
N VAL A 88 -7.90 8.85 -4.75
CA VAL A 88 -6.49 8.85 -5.17
C VAL A 88 -6.35 9.30 -6.63
N ARG A 89 -7.33 9.02 -7.50
CA ARG A 89 -7.33 9.42 -8.92
C ARG A 89 -7.68 10.90 -9.14
N ASN A 90 -8.40 11.53 -8.23
CA ASN A 90 -8.69 12.98 -8.23
C ASN A 90 -7.54 13.80 -7.64
#